data_AF-A0A2N0H9T3-F1
#
_entry.id   AF-A0A2N0H9T3-F1
#
_cell.length_a   1.000
_cell.length_b   1.000
_cell.length_c   1.000
_cell.angle_alpha   90.00
_cell.angle_beta   90.00
_cell.angle_gamma   90.00
#
_symmetry.space_group_name_H-M   'P 1'
#
loop_
_entity.id
_entity.type
_entity.pdbx_description
1 polymer ?
#
loop_
_entity_poly.entity_id
_entity_poly.type
_entity_poly.pdbx_seq_one_letter_code
_entity_poly.pdbx_strand_id
1 'polypeptide(L)'
;MKKHILLALYFLFQFSYSQEIKYVKKGDFPDGVYMTLEDVLNMKPSSNEEVYFKNNTDSLKMPEKAFFYFKDSNKKVNYPLGVSYKGEMYFQTYRKWTNRKDRGYEPGQYSRFCRATSYGRFVYFEEDLIGTWTRALRYNVMLDGGDGKARGMVIDFEKKEMNIFRDCEDVNVFLKEHNIKELECLSKSFSIEETRQLIEELNKK
;
A
#
# COMPACT_ATOMS: atom_id res chain seq x y z
N MET A 1 16.29 -15.46 -49.12
CA MET A 1 15.21 -14.51 -48.76
C MET A 1 14.39 -14.92 -47.53
N LYS A 2 13.86 -16.14 -47.41
CA LYS A 2 13.06 -16.56 -46.23
C LYS A 2 13.77 -16.55 -44.87
N LYS A 3 15.10 -16.77 -44.82
CA LYS A 3 15.87 -16.82 -43.56
C LYS A 3 16.13 -15.44 -42.93
N HIS A 4 16.14 -14.36 -43.71
CA HIS A 4 16.36 -13.00 -43.18
C HIS A 4 15.11 -12.39 -42.55
N ILE A 5 13.91 -12.85 -42.96
CA ILE A 5 12.62 -12.41 -42.41
C ILE A 5 12.41 -12.95 -40.99
N LEU A 6 12.86 -14.19 -40.71
CA LEU A 6 12.81 -14.78 -39.36
C LEU A 6 13.76 -14.09 -38.37
N LEU A 7 14.92 -13.61 -38.83
CA LEU A 7 15.87 -12.87 -37.99
C LEU A 7 15.33 -11.48 -37.61
N ALA A 8 14.62 -10.82 -38.53
CA ALA A 8 13.98 -9.53 -38.27
C ALA A 8 12.82 -9.64 -37.27
N LEU A 9 12.03 -10.72 -37.32
CA LEU A 9 10.97 -11.00 -36.34
C LEU A 9 11.52 -11.30 -34.93
N TYR A 10 12.70 -11.91 -34.83
CA TYR A 10 13.36 -12.16 -33.54
C TYR A 10 13.90 -10.86 -32.92
N PHE A 11 14.35 -9.91 -33.74
CA PHE A 11 14.79 -8.58 -33.27
C PHE A 11 13.63 -7.71 -32.81
N LEU A 12 12.45 -7.81 -33.42
CA LEU A 12 11.26 -7.06 -33.01
C LEU A 12 10.66 -7.55 -31.69
N PHE A 13 10.92 -8.81 -31.29
CA PHE A 13 10.54 -9.33 -29.96
C PHE A 13 11.50 -8.89 -28.83
N GLN A 14 12.62 -8.26 -29.18
CA GLN A 14 13.55 -7.65 -28.21
C GLN A 14 13.30 -6.14 -28.05
N PHE A 15 12.16 -5.61 -28.55
CA PHE A 15 11.66 -4.33 -28.05
C PHE A 15 11.40 -4.49 -26.57
N SER A 16 12.41 -4.07 -25.82
CA SER A 16 12.48 -4.08 -24.39
C SER A 16 11.18 -3.49 -23.87
N TYR A 17 10.44 -4.26 -23.10
CA TYR A 17 9.55 -3.70 -22.09
C TYR A 17 10.44 -2.94 -21.11
N SER A 18 10.95 -1.77 -21.51
CA SER A 18 11.34 -0.75 -20.56
C SER A 18 10.02 -0.23 -20.01
N GLN A 19 9.55 -0.87 -18.94
CA GLN A 19 8.49 -0.27 -18.15
C GLN A 19 9.10 1.02 -17.60
N GLU A 20 8.59 2.17 -18.06
CA GLU A 20 8.95 3.43 -17.44
C GLU A 20 8.60 3.34 -15.96
N ILE A 21 9.59 3.60 -15.10
CA ILE A 21 9.39 3.64 -13.65
C ILE A 21 8.39 4.75 -13.39
N LYS A 22 7.21 4.39 -12.89
CA LYS A 22 6.16 5.35 -12.57
C LYS A 22 6.48 6.01 -11.23
N TYR A 23 6.75 7.32 -11.27
CA TYR A 23 6.89 8.14 -10.08
C TYR A 23 5.58 8.85 -9.79
N VAL A 24 5.09 8.65 -8.57
CA VAL A 24 3.84 9.23 -8.09
C VAL A 24 4.15 10.31 -7.05
N LYS A 25 3.43 11.43 -7.13
CA LYS A 25 3.50 12.53 -6.17
C LYS A 25 2.20 12.62 -5.39
N LYS A 26 2.31 13.19 -4.20
CA LYS A 26 1.13 13.62 -3.44
C LYS A 26 0.29 14.58 -4.30
N GLY A 27 -1.01 14.34 -4.36
CA GLY A 27 -1.94 15.09 -5.21
C GLY A 27 -2.12 14.54 -6.62
N ASP A 28 -1.35 13.55 -7.07
CA ASP A 28 -1.53 12.93 -8.39
C ASP A 28 -2.80 12.07 -8.46
N PHE A 29 -3.38 11.69 -7.32
CA PHE A 29 -4.61 10.91 -7.23
C PHE A 29 -5.82 11.85 -7.17
N PRO A 30 -6.69 11.88 -8.20
CA PRO A 30 -7.96 12.60 -8.12
C PRO A 30 -8.78 12.16 -6.90
N ASP A 31 -9.43 13.12 -6.24
CA ASP A 31 -10.32 12.88 -5.11
C ASP A 31 -11.41 11.86 -5.50
N GLY A 32 -11.68 10.91 -4.61
CA GLY A 32 -12.63 9.83 -4.87
C GLY A 32 -12.27 8.52 -4.21
N VAL A 33 -13.01 7.48 -4.57
CA VAL A 33 -12.95 6.14 -4.01
C VAL A 33 -12.26 5.19 -4.98
N TYR A 34 -11.25 4.46 -4.48
CA TYR A 34 -10.44 3.52 -5.24
C TYR A 34 -10.75 2.10 -4.78
N MET A 35 -11.54 1.37 -5.56
CA MET A 35 -12.08 0.09 -5.16
C MET A 35 -11.01 -1.02 -5.17
N THR A 36 -10.08 -0.95 -6.11
CA THR A 36 -9.10 -2.00 -6.39
C THR A 36 -7.68 -1.47 -6.46
N LEU A 37 -6.71 -2.39 -6.43
CA LEU A 37 -5.31 -2.05 -6.69
C LEU A 37 -5.13 -1.49 -8.10
N GLU A 38 -5.87 -1.99 -9.09
CA GLU A 38 -5.81 -1.49 -10.46
C GLU A 38 -6.24 -0.02 -10.57
N ASP A 39 -7.28 0.39 -9.83
CA ASP A 39 -7.71 1.79 -9.75
C ASP A 39 -6.57 2.70 -9.22
N VAL A 40 -5.87 2.23 -8.19
CA VAL A 40 -4.72 2.95 -7.59
C VAL A 40 -3.55 3.00 -8.57
N LEU A 41 -3.19 1.87 -9.18
CA LEU A 41 -2.11 1.78 -10.16
C LEU A 41 -2.36 2.68 -11.37
N ASN A 42 -3.61 2.83 -11.79
CA ASN A 42 -4.03 3.70 -12.89
C ASN A 42 -4.32 5.15 -12.45
N MET A 43 -4.25 5.45 -11.15
CA MET A 43 -4.60 6.77 -10.57
C MET A 43 -5.98 7.26 -11.03
N LYS A 44 -6.92 6.32 -11.15
CA LYS A 44 -8.28 6.58 -11.61
C LYS A 44 -9.25 6.06 -10.55
N PRO A 45 -10.01 6.94 -9.88
CA PRO A 45 -10.99 6.49 -8.91
C PRO A 45 -12.09 5.67 -9.62
N SER A 46 -12.62 4.67 -8.92
CA SER A 46 -13.78 3.89 -9.36
C SER A 46 -15.06 4.72 -9.25
N SER A 47 -15.09 5.68 -8.32
CA SER A 47 -16.19 6.60 -8.08
C SER A 47 -15.65 7.94 -7.59
N ASN A 48 -16.27 9.04 -8.05
CA ASN A 48 -15.97 10.40 -7.59
C ASN A 48 -16.93 10.84 -6.47
N GLU A 49 -17.62 9.90 -5.82
CA GLU A 49 -18.50 10.21 -4.69
C GLU A 49 -17.74 10.94 -3.59
N GLU A 50 -18.33 12.04 -3.12
CA GLU A 50 -17.72 12.84 -2.07
C GLU A 50 -17.75 12.10 -0.73
N VAL A 51 -16.60 12.12 -0.06
CA VAL A 51 -16.43 11.54 1.26
C VAL A 51 -16.01 12.58 2.28
N TYR A 52 -16.19 12.24 3.55
CA TYR A 52 -15.68 13.00 4.67
C TYR A 52 -15.30 12.06 5.82
N PHE A 53 -14.51 12.52 6.76
CA PHE A 53 -14.28 11.82 8.03
C PHE A 53 -14.77 12.69 9.18
N LYS A 54 -15.17 12.05 10.29
CA LYS A 54 -15.49 12.74 11.54
C LYS A 54 -14.21 12.78 12.38
N ASN A 55 -13.76 13.98 12.74
CA ASN A 55 -12.70 14.15 13.73
C ASN A 55 -13.35 14.55 15.06
N ASN A 56 -13.00 13.88 16.15
CA ASN A 56 -13.46 14.26 17.50
C ASN A 56 -12.67 15.46 18.07
N THR A 57 -11.66 15.94 17.34
CA THR A 57 -10.85 17.09 17.70
C THR A 57 -11.04 18.19 16.67
N ASP A 58 -11.14 19.46 17.11
CA ASP A 58 -11.21 20.67 16.27
C ASP A 58 -9.93 20.95 15.45
N SER A 59 -9.07 19.94 15.32
CA SER A 59 -7.86 19.98 14.54
C SER A 59 -8.19 19.98 13.05
N LEU A 60 -7.81 21.05 12.36
CA LEU A 60 -7.75 21.13 10.90
C LEU A 60 -6.72 20.17 10.27
N LYS A 61 -5.88 19.49 11.06
CA LYS A 61 -4.90 18.54 10.55
C LYS A 61 -5.59 17.27 10.05
N MET A 62 -5.17 16.82 8.86
CA MET A 62 -5.53 15.52 8.30
C MET A 62 -5.03 14.40 9.24
N PRO A 63 -5.90 13.50 9.71
CA PRO A 63 -5.51 12.42 10.62
C PRO A 63 -4.66 11.39 9.87
N GLU A 64 -3.77 10.70 10.61
CA GLU A 64 -3.00 9.58 10.07
C GLU A 64 -3.88 8.37 9.77
N LYS A 65 -4.91 8.14 10.60
CA LYS A 65 -5.86 7.04 10.46
C LYS A 65 -7.29 7.58 10.53
N ALA A 66 -8.15 7.17 9.62
CA ALA A 66 -9.50 7.73 9.49
C ALA A 66 -10.55 6.69 9.13
N PHE A 67 -11.79 6.96 9.56
CA PHE A 67 -12.99 6.30 9.03
C PHE A 67 -13.71 7.30 8.14
N PHE A 68 -13.86 6.95 6.86
CA PHE A 68 -14.56 7.77 5.89
C PHE A 68 -16.04 7.40 5.81
N TYR A 69 -16.84 8.39 5.44
CA TYR A 69 -18.28 8.30 5.23
C TYR A 69 -18.62 9.00 3.92
N PHE A 70 -19.54 8.44 3.14
CA PHE A 70 -20.11 9.10 1.97
C PHE A 70 -20.94 10.30 2.44
N LYS A 71 -20.77 11.47 1.81
CA LYS A 71 -21.52 12.68 2.19
C LYS A 71 -23.03 12.50 1.98
N ASP A 72 -23.42 11.97 0.82
CA ASP A 72 -24.83 11.89 0.42
C ASP A 72 -25.65 10.95 1.30
N SER A 73 -25.07 9.81 1.67
CA SER A 73 -25.79 8.77 2.42
C SER A 73 -25.44 8.72 3.91
N ASN A 74 -24.40 9.44 4.33
CA ASN A 74 -23.81 9.35 5.67
C ASN A 74 -23.37 7.92 6.06
N LYS A 75 -23.27 7.00 5.09
CA LYS A 75 -22.85 5.61 5.32
C LYS A 75 -21.33 5.53 5.34
N LYS A 76 -20.81 4.67 6.23
CA LYS A 76 -19.38 4.39 6.34
C LYS A 76 -18.85 3.74 5.05
N VAL A 77 -17.69 4.20 4.59
CA VAL A 77 -16.97 3.63 3.46
C VAL A 77 -16.24 2.38 3.94
N ASN A 78 -16.74 1.20 3.59
CA ASN A 78 -16.26 -0.03 4.23
C ASN A 78 -15.23 -0.81 3.45
N TYR A 79 -15.38 -1.00 2.13
CA TYR A 79 -14.65 -1.98 1.32
C TYR A 79 -13.54 -1.49 0.36
N PRO A 80 -13.47 -0.21 -0.05
CA PRO A 80 -12.41 0.32 -0.91
C PRO A 80 -11.00 0.08 -0.42
N LEU A 81 -10.10 -0.21 -1.39
CA LEU A 81 -8.67 -0.25 -1.12
C LEU A 81 -8.18 1.13 -0.69
N GLY A 82 -8.66 2.19 -1.33
CA GLY A 82 -8.22 3.53 -1.01
C GLY A 82 -9.29 4.60 -1.18
N VAL A 83 -9.00 5.75 -0.60
CA VAL A 83 -9.75 7.00 -0.70
C VAL A 83 -8.71 8.10 -0.94
N SER A 84 -8.89 8.89 -2.00
CA SER A 84 -8.19 10.17 -2.15
C SER A 84 -9.09 11.26 -1.60
N TYR A 85 -8.57 12.05 -0.66
CA TYR A 85 -9.31 13.15 -0.04
C TYR A 85 -8.39 14.35 0.13
N LYS A 86 -8.71 15.45 -0.56
CA LYS A 86 -7.95 16.70 -0.53
C LYS A 86 -6.47 16.49 -0.89
N GLY A 87 -6.22 15.64 -1.90
CA GLY A 87 -4.87 15.32 -2.38
C GLY A 87 -4.05 14.40 -1.48
N GLU A 88 -4.62 13.86 -0.41
CA GLU A 88 -4.02 12.82 0.41
C GLU A 88 -4.63 11.46 0.08
N MET A 89 -3.79 10.45 -0.15
CA MET A 89 -4.23 9.07 -0.26
C MET A 89 -4.32 8.41 1.11
N TYR A 90 -5.40 7.68 1.28
CA TYR A 90 -5.69 6.85 2.44
C TYR A 90 -5.94 5.42 1.95
N PHE A 91 -5.27 4.43 2.54
CA PHE A 91 -5.37 3.03 2.14
C PHE A 91 -5.87 2.14 3.27
N GLN A 92 -6.60 1.10 2.91
CA GLN A 92 -6.92 -0.01 3.80
C GLN A 92 -6.06 -1.22 3.44
N THR A 93 -5.69 -2.00 4.46
CA THR A 93 -5.05 -3.29 4.23
C THR A 93 -6.10 -4.39 4.14
N TYR A 94 -6.19 -5.03 2.97
CA TYR A 94 -6.97 -6.26 2.78
C TYR A 94 -6.11 -7.39 2.27
N ARG A 95 -6.37 -8.58 2.82
CA ARG A 95 -5.74 -9.85 2.41
C ARG A 95 -5.82 -10.14 0.91
N LYS A 96 -6.86 -9.66 0.22
CA LYS A 96 -7.02 -9.86 -1.23
C LYS A 96 -5.99 -9.10 -2.07
N TRP A 97 -5.42 -8.03 -1.52
CA TRP A 97 -4.50 -7.15 -2.23
C TRP A 97 -3.04 -7.34 -1.82
N THR A 98 -2.79 -8.14 -0.78
CA THR A 98 -1.42 -8.44 -0.31
C THR A 98 -0.80 -9.60 -1.07
N ASN A 99 0.52 -9.59 -1.18
CA ASN A 99 1.29 -10.69 -1.73
C ASN A 99 0.96 -12.01 -1.00
N ARG A 100 1.05 -13.15 -1.69
CA ARG A 100 0.67 -14.48 -1.18
C ARG A 100 1.39 -14.85 0.12
N LYS A 101 2.63 -14.39 0.32
CA LYS A 101 3.43 -14.61 1.53
C LYS A 101 2.94 -13.80 2.75
N ASP A 102 2.12 -12.78 2.52
CA ASP A 102 1.66 -11.83 3.54
C ASP A 102 0.18 -12.01 3.91
N ARG A 103 -0.47 -13.06 3.38
CA ARG A 103 -1.88 -13.39 3.62
C ARG A 103 -2.19 -13.88 5.05
N GLY A 104 -1.25 -13.79 5.98
CA GLY A 104 -1.41 -14.22 7.38
C GLY A 104 -1.81 -13.12 8.35
N TYR A 105 -2.04 -11.89 7.85
CA TYR A 105 -2.31 -10.71 8.66
C TYR A 105 -3.61 -10.03 8.28
N GLU A 106 -4.20 -9.35 9.25
CA GLU A 106 -5.41 -8.56 9.10
C GLU A 106 -5.22 -7.17 9.72
N PRO A 107 -5.95 -6.15 9.23
CA PRO A 107 -5.89 -4.80 9.79
C PRO A 107 -6.40 -4.81 11.22
N GLY A 108 -5.76 -4.07 12.12
CA GLY A 108 -6.10 -3.98 13.54
C GLY A 108 -7.54 -3.53 13.75
N GLN A 109 -8.02 -2.66 12.87
CA GLN A 109 -9.42 -2.27 12.77
C GLN A 109 -9.89 -2.29 11.32
N TYR A 110 -10.98 -3.00 11.05
CA TYR A 110 -11.59 -3.05 9.73
C TYR A 110 -12.21 -1.71 9.32
N SER A 111 -12.15 -1.38 8.03
CA SER A 111 -12.70 -0.14 7.46
C SER A 111 -11.97 1.13 7.91
N ARG A 112 -10.84 1.01 8.60
CA ARG A 112 -9.94 2.12 8.92
C ARG A 112 -8.97 2.30 7.77
N PHE A 113 -8.79 3.54 7.34
CA PHE A 113 -7.84 3.89 6.30
C PHE A 113 -6.65 4.62 6.90
N CYS A 114 -5.46 4.32 6.41
CA CYS A 114 -4.20 4.93 6.80
C CYS A 114 -3.68 5.85 5.72
N ARG A 115 -3.32 7.07 6.11
CA ARG A 115 -2.74 8.06 5.21
C ARG A 115 -1.39 7.58 4.70
N ALA A 116 -1.14 7.75 3.41
CA ALA A 116 0.19 7.59 2.85
C ALA A 116 1.13 8.70 3.33
N THR A 117 2.32 8.31 3.78
CA THR A 117 3.33 9.21 4.34
C THR A 117 4.49 9.44 3.39
N SER A 118 4.68 8.58 2.39
CA SER A 118 5.70 8.76 1.34
C SER A 118 5.16 8.38 -0.03
N TYR A 119 5.53 9.19 -1.03
CA TYR A 119 5.15 9.05 -2.44
C TYR A 119 6.41 9.15 -3.29
N GLY A 120 6.49 8.33 -4.34
CA GLY A 120 7.58 8.34 -5.32
C GLY A 120 7.44 7.14 -6.22
N ARG A 121 8.52 6.37 -6.38
CA ARG A 121 8.49 5.05 -7.02
C ARG A 121 7.55 4.08 -6.30
N PHE A 122 7.45 4.23 -4.99
CA PHE A 122 6.61 3.45 -4.09
C PHE A 122 5.66 4.36 -3.33
N VAL A 123 4.48 3.87 -2.98
CA VAL A 123 3.59 4.55 -2.03
C VAL A 123 3.61 3.80 -0.70
N TYR A 124 3.92 4.52 0.37
CA TYR A 124 4.11 3.94 1.70
C TYR A 124 3.10 4.47 2.70
N PHE A 125 2.57 3.59 3.53
CA PHE A 125 1.67 3.89 4.63
C PHE A 125 1.86 2.89 5.78
N GLU A 126 1.26 3.17 6.93
CA GLU A 126 1.47 2.37 8.14
C GLU A 126 0.14 1.94 8.74
N GLU A 127 -0.01 0.64 9.03
CA GLU A 127 -1.20 0.08 9.67
C GLU A 127 -0.80 -0.86 10.80
N ASP A 128 -1.66 -0.92 11.82
CA ASP A 128 -1.47 -1.84 12.94
C ASP A 128 -2.00 -3.20 12.51
N LEU A 129 -1.12 -4.17 12.29
CA LEU A 129 -1.53 -5.50 11.83
C LEU A 129 -1.56 -6.50 12.97
N ILE A 130 -2.55 -7.38 12.93
CA ILE A 130 -2.64 -8.54 13.82
C ILE A 130 -2.58 -9.82 12.98
N GLY A 131 -1.87 -10.84 13.46
CA GLY A 131 -1.87 -12.14 12.81
C GLY A 131 -3.27 -12.76 12.85
N THR A 132 -3.72 -13.35 11.74
CA THR A 132 -5.05 -13.97 11.64
C THR A 132 -5.29 -14.99 12.74
N TRP A 133 -4.29 -15.82 13.06
CA TRP A 133 -4.36 -16.79 14.16
C TRP A 133 -4.46 -16.15 15.53
N THR A 134 -3.72 -15.07 15.77
CA THR A 134 -3.77 -14.33 17.03
C THR A 134 -5.14 -13.69 17.24
N ARG A 135 -5.73 -13.12 16.18
CA ARG A 135 -7.08 -12.56 16.23
C ARG A 135 -8.13 -13.64 16.48
N ALA A 136 -8.06 -14.76 15.76
CA ALA A 136 -8.97 -15.89 15.95
C ALA A 136 -8.91 -16.42 17.39
N LEU A 137 -7.70 -16.57 17.95
CA LEU A 137 -7.53 -16.99 19.34
C LEU A 137 -8.18 -16.00 20.31
N ARG A 138 -7.91 -14.69 20.18
CA ARG A 138 -8.45 -13.64 21.06
C ARG A 138 -9.98 -13.60 21.04
N TYR A 139 -10.58 -13.70 19.86
CA TYR A 139 -12.03 -13.77 19.70
C TYR A 139 -12.63 -14.96 20.48
N ASN A 140 -12.00 -16.14 20.39
CA ASN A 140 -12.47 -17.34 21.08
C ASN A 140 -12.35 -17.27 22.61
N VAL A 141 -11.42 -16.46 23.15
CA VAL A 141 -11.25 -16.29 24.60
C VAL A 141 -11.92 -15.01 25.14
N MET A 142 -12.78 -14.35 24.35
CA MET A 142 -13.46 -13.09 24.70
C MET A 142 -12.51 -11.97 25.18
N LEU A 143 -11.25 -12.02 24.77
CA LEU A 143 -10.33 -10.91 24.98
C LEU A 143 -10.59 -9.89 23.89
N ASP A 144 -10.73 -8.62 24.28
CA ASP A 144 -10.91 -7.53 23.34
C ASP A 144 -9.81 -7.60 22.27
N GLY A 145 -10.20 -7.39 21.01
CA GLY A 145 -9.40 -7.64 19.82
C GLY A 145 -8.30 -6.59 19.66
N GLY A 146 -7.37 -6.55 20.61
CA GLY A 146 -6.46 -5.44 20.85
C GLY A 146 -5.62 -5.01 19.66
N ASP A 147 -5.01 -3.83 19.83
CA ASP A 147 -4.28 -3.14 18.78
C ASP A 147 -3.16 -4.01 18.19
N GLY A 148 -3.11 -4.05 16.86
CA GLY A 148 -2.07 -4.72 16.12
C GLY A 148 -0.70 -4.07 16.34
N LYS A 149 0.36 -4.70 15.80
CA LYS A 149 1.67 -4.06 15.75
C LYS A 149 1.77 -3.22 14.48
N ALA A 150 2.23 -1.97 14.60
CA ALA A 150 2.47 -1.11 13.45
C ALA A 150 3.45 -1.76 12.46
N ARG A 151 3.04 -1.86 11.19
CA ARG A 151 3.82 -2.41 10.08
C ARG A 151 3.81 -1.44 8.90
N GLY A 152 4.94 -1.42 8.19
CA GLY A 152 5.10 -0.68 6.96
C GLY A 152 4.42 -1.40 5.80
N MET A 153 3.65 -0.67 5.01
CA MET A 153 2.96 -1.15 3.83
C MET A 153 3.51 -0.41 2.62
N VAL A 154 3.84 -1.13 1.56
CA VAL A 154 4.32 -0.55 0.30
C VAL A 154 3.45 -1.00 -0.86
N ILE A 155 2.93 -0.04 -1.62
CA ILE A 155 2.35 -0.27 -2.94
C ILE A 155 3.45 -0.05 -3.97
N ASP A 156 3.73 -1.10 -4.73
CA ASP A 156 4.70 -1.10 -5.82
C ASP A 156 3.98 -1.02 -7.17
N PHE A 157 4.21 0.08 -7.89
CA PHE A 157 3.60 0.35 -9.18
C PHE A 157 4.19 -0.49 -10.31
N GLU A 158 5.45 -0.91 -10.20
CA GLU A 158 6.12 -1.73 -11.21
C GLU A 158 5.63 -3.18 -11.14
N LYS A 159 5.65 -3.76 -9.93
CA LYS A 159 5.22 -5.15 -9.74
C LYS A 159 3.73 -5.33 -9.54
N LYS A 160 2.98 -4.22 -9.40
CA LYS A 160 1.52 -4.21 -9.27
C LYS A 160 1.05 -5.01 -8.05
N GLU A 161 1.73 -4.83 -6.93
CA GLU A 161 1.45 -5.54 -5.69
C GLU A 161 1.53 -4.63 -4.46
N MET A 162 0.99 -5.13 -3.35
CA MET A 162 1.12 -4.50 -2.05
C MET A 162 1.88 -5.45 -1.12
N ASN A 163 2.99 -4.95 -0.57
CA ASN A 163 3.90 -5.68 0.30
C ASN A 163 3.75 -5.22 1.75
N ILE A 164 3.96 -6.17 2.69
CA ILE A 164 3.94 -5.92 4.14
C ILE A 164 5.34 -6.16 4.69
N PHE A 165 5.93 -5.15 5.33
CA PHE A 165 7.23 -5.29 5.98
C PHE A 165 7.07 -5.62 7.46
N ARG A 166 7.35 -6.88 7.82
CA ARG A 166 7.24 -7.36 9.21
C ARG A 166 8.58 -7.32 9.94
N ASP A 167 9.66 -7.50 9.21
CA ASP A 167 11.02 -7.58 9.70
C ASP A 167 12.01 -7.20 8.59
N CYS A 168 13.30 -7.27 8.91
CA CYS A 168 14.37 -6.94 8.00
C CYS A 168 14.47 -7.92 6.82
N GLU A 169 14.05 -9.18 7.00
CA GLU A 169 14.11 -10.19 5.93
C GLU A 169 13.12 -9.86 4.82
N ASP A 170 11.88 -9.48 5.18
CA ASP A 170 10.88 -9.02 4.21
C ASP A 170 11.39 -7.81 3.40
N VAL A 171 12.03 -6.87 4.08
CA VAL A 171 12.63 -5.68 3.45
C VAL A 171 13.75 -6.10 2.49
N ASN A 172 14.64 -7.00 2.88
CA ASN A 172 15.72 -7.46 2.01
C ASN A 172 15.21 -8.24 0.79
N VAL A 173 14.14 -9.03 0.94
CA VAL A 173 13.47 -9.66 -0.21
C VAL A 173 13.00 -8.59 -1.18
N PHE A 174 12.31 -7.55 -0.69
CA PHE A 174 11.86 -6.42 -1.51
C PHE A 174 13.02 -5.68 -2.18
N LEU A 175 14.08 -5.34 -1.45
CA LEU A 175 15.24 -4.65 -2.00
C LEU A 175 15.93 -5.45 -3.11
N LYS A 176 16.16 -6.74 -2.87
CA LYS A 176 16.75 -7.66 -3.85
C LYS A 176 15.92 -7.75 -5.12
N GLU A 177 14.60 -7.80 -4.95
CA GLU A 177 13.62 -7.84 -6.01
C GLU A 177 13.62 -6.60 -6.93
N HIS A 178 14.14 -5.47 -6.43
CA HIS A 178 14.35 -4.23 -7.19
C HIS A 178 15.83 -3.97 -7.55
N ASN A 179 16.71 -4.97 -7.38
CA ASN A 179 18.16 -4.85 -7.56
C ASN A 179 18.80 -3.74 -6.71
N ILE A 180 18.25 -3.50 -5.52
CA ILE A 180 18.77 -2.57 -4.52
C ILE A 180 19.63 -3.35 -3.53
N LYS A 181 20.70 -2.73 -3.04
CA LYS A 181 21.59 -3.33 -2.04
C LYS A 181 20.81 -3.68 -0.77
N GLU A 182 20.92 -4.94 -0.36
CA GLU A 182 20.35 -5.46 0.88
C GLU A 182 20.95 -4.77 2.12
N LEU A 183 20.16 -4.71 3.18
CA LEU A 183 20.54 -4.20 4.49
C LEU A 183 21.19 -5.30 5.33
N GLU A 184 22.15 -4.92 6.17
CA GLU A 184 22.69 -5.82 7.17
C GLU A 184 21.71 -5.89 8.35
N CYS A 185 21.00 -7.01 8.47
CA CYS A 185 20.05 -7.24 9.56
C CYS A 185 20.78 -7.54 10.88
N LEU A 186 21.37 -6.52 11.51
CA LEU A 186 22.09 -6.64 12.78
C LEU A 186 21.20 -7.10 13.94
N SER A 187 19.88 -6.90 13.83
CA SER A 187 18.89 -7.45 14.75
C SER A 187 17.70 -8.05 13.98
N LYS A 188 16.94 -8.95 14.63
CA LYS A 188 15.72 -9.54 14.05
C LYS A 188 14.58 -8.53 13.88
N SER A 189 14.69 -7.32 14.45
CA SER A 189 13.64 -6.30 14.37
C SER A 189 14.11 -5.11 13.56
N PHE A 190 13.49 -4.91 12.41
CA PHE A 190 13.55 -3.65 11.68
C PHE A 190 12.41 -2.75 12.18
N SER A 191 12.72 -1.56 12.66
CA SER A 191 11.74 -0.63 13.22
C SER A 191 10.90 0.01 12.11
N ILE A 192 9.73 0.55 12.50
CA ILE A 192 8.86 1.26 11.57
C ILE A 192 9.51 2.57 11.10
N GLU A 193 10.29 3.22 11.98
CA GLU A 193 11.10 4.40 11.65
C GLU A 193 12.15 4.10 10.58
N GLU A 194 12.93 3.04 10.73
CA GLU A 194 13.94 2.63 9.74
C GLU A 194 13.28 2.28 8.40
N THR A 195 12.11 1.63 8.44
CA THR A 195 11.33 1.32 7.24
C THR A 195 10.88 2.59 6.51
N ARG A 196 10.34 3.54 7.25
CA ARG A 196 9.88 4.82 6.72
C ARG A 196 11.03 5.58 6.06
N GLN A 197 12.16 5.70 6.75
CA GLN A 197 13.35 6.37 6.25
C GLN A 197 13.89 5.71 4.98
N LEU A 198 13.98 4.38 4.97
CA LEU A 198 14.41 3.62 3.79
C LEU A 198 13.54 3.94 2.57
N ILE A 199 12.21 3.85 2.71
CA ILE A 199 11.30 4.08 1.57
C ILE A 199 11.32 5.54 1.14
N GLU A 200 11.42 6.50 2.07
CA GLU A 200 11.64 7.91 1.73
C GLU A 200 12.92 8.14 0.92
N GLU A 201 14.02 7.46 1.25
CA GLU A 201 15.27 7.53 0.48
C GLU A 201 15.13 6.90 -0.90
N LEU A 202 14.41 5.78 -1.02
CA LEU A 202 14.14 5.13 -2.30
C LEU A 202 13.24 6.00 -3.20
N ASN A 203 12.31 6.73 -2.62
CA ASN A 203 11.39 7.61 -3.34
C ASN A 203 12.00 8.94 -3.81
N LYS A 204 13.15 9.35 -3.24
CA LYS A 204 13.88 10.56 -3.65
C LYS A 204 14.73 10.37 -4.91
N LYS A 205 15.08 9.13 -5.24
CA LYS A 205 15.93 8.77 -6.38
C LYS A 205 15.11 8.62 -7.63
#